data_AF-A0A416PFS6-F1
#
_entry.id   AF-A0A416PFS6-F1
#
_cell.length_a   1.000
_cell.length_b   1.000
_cell.length_c   1.000
_cell.angle_alpha   90.00
_cell.angle_beta   90.00
_cell.angle_gamma   90.00
#
_symmetry.space_group_name_H-M   'P 1'
#
loop_
_entity.id
_entity.type
_entity.pdbx_description
1 polymer ?
#
loop_
_entity_poly.entity_id
_entity_poly.type
_entity_poly.pdbx_seq_one_letter_code
_entity_poly.pdbx_strand_id
1 'polypeptide(L)'
;MTQGELEKLALKTGNLFSELEIRIMSDVARRIKDAGFSTASSDWQIRRLEELGKAESEIKDWVQETLQKSDEEMEHIFSDEVYEQYYQHSRAYKASGVKMLPFEENTPLIRLTEAVKSQLSGEYKNIAGSMGFAIRGPDGRIQASPLMTFYRSTLDNAVLDIQSGGFDYGTVLKRTVSRMTNSGLRWIDYDSGVHSRVDVAARRAVLTGFRQVQGKINEQVAADLKTNSYEVSYHVGARPSHQPWQGRVWTMEQLQSVCGLGTVTGLHGANCYHDYSPFIPGMSTRTYTDDQLQEMLDEENTPKDYYGKSYTTYEALQEQRKMERNMRATRQQVKLLQTGGADEKDVILKKAKYQGQLQKYADFSKTMHLPERKQRITQDGLRGRFTPTKTEQKRLEESEKNDRIKVELAEAKIRGVPKLNPDKVDVSGFTYDTEHINDERLHGVTRADAEKFIQEADISLTRWNGQFINYYSPNGATYVDVKNRNIRTAFKKEQFDEPTLKIREVAEQYGNKKT
;
A
#
# COMPACT_ATOMS: atom_id res chain seq x y z
N MET A 1 14.62 -14.46 23.03
CA MET A 1 14.17 -13.45 22.05
C MET A 1 12.64 -13.31 22.09
N THR A 2 12.10 -12.10 22.02
CA THR A 2 10.66 -11.81 21.97
C THR A 2 10.07 -11.95 20.57
N GLN A 3 8.74 -12.05 20.46
CA GLN A 3 8.05 -12.03 19.15
C GLN A 3 8.46 -10.83 18.29
N GLY A 4 8.55 -9.64 18.87
CA GLY A 4 8.87 -8.42 18.13
C GLY A 4 10.29 -8.39 17.57
N GLU A 5 11.25 -8.99 18.27
CA GLU A 5 12.64 -9.14 17.81
C GLU A 5 12.75 -10.14 16.67
N LEU A 6 12.10 -11.30 16.80
CA LEU A 6 12.00 -12.28 15.71
C LEU A 6 11.40 -11.69 14.45
N GLU A 7 10.33 -10.90 14.59
CA GLU A 7 9.73 -10.23 13.44
C GLU A 7 10.73 -9.31 12.73
N LYS A 8 11.60 -8.61 13.48
CA LYS A 8 12.62 -7.69 12.93
C LYS A 8 13.69 -8.42 12.12
N LEU A 9 14.13 -9.60 12.55
CA LEU A 9 15.14 -10.41 11.84
C LEU A 9 14.77 -10.58 10.37
N ALA A 10 13.51 -10.92 10.11
CA ALA A 10 13.05 -11.23 8.76
C ALA A 10 12.48 -10.00 8.01
N LEU A 11 12.51 -8.80 8.60
CA LEU A 11 12.00 -7.58 7.95
C LEU A 11 12.87 -7.21 6.75
N LYS A 12 14.20 -7.17 6.92
CA LYS A 12 15.09 -6.67 5.88
C LYS A 12 15.06 -7.55 4.64
N THR A 13 15.10 -8.88 4.79
CA THR A 13 14.90 -9.81 3.67
C THR A 13 13.54 -9.62 2.99
N GLY A 14 12.45 -9.52 3.77
CA GLY A 14 11.13 -9.26 3.21
C GLY A 14 11.06 -7.96 2.39
N ASN A 15 11.75 -6.91 2.85
CA ASN A 15 11.83 -5.63 2.15
C ASN A 15 12.54 -5.75 0.80
N LEU A 16 13.63 -6.53 0.71
CA LEU A 16 14.37 -6.73 -0.56
C LEU A 16 13.46 -7.29 -1.66
N PHE A 17 12.62 -8.28 -1.33
CA PHE A 17 11.66 -8.85 -2.28
C PHE A 17 10.47 -7.93 -2.56
N SER A 18 10.04 -7.11 -1.59
CA SER A 18 9.03 -6.07 -1.83
C SER A 18 9.55 -4.94 -2.72
N GLU A 19 10.82 -4.56 -2.59
CA GLU A 19 11.48 -3.58 -3.46
C GLU A 19 11.60 -4.10 -4.90
N LEU A 20 11.97 -5.38 -5.07
CA LEU A 20 11.97 -6.05 -6.37
C LEU A 20 10.59 -6.01 -7.03
N GLU A 21 9.53 -6.34 -6.28
CA GLU A 21 8.13 -6.26 -6.73
C GLU A 21 7.80 -4.86 -7.28
N ILE A 22 8.14 -3.82 -6.52
CA ILE A 22 7.83 -2.44 -6.87
C ILE A 22 8.67 -1.95 -8.05
N ARG A 23 9.93 -2.38 -8.17
CA ARG A 23 10.79 -2.05 -9.31
C ARG A 23 10.19 -2.59 -10.61
N ILE A 24 9.75 -3.84 -10.61
CA ILE A 24 9.07 -4.48 -11.75
C ILE A 24 7.76 -3.77 -12.09
N MET A 25 6.89 -3.53 -11.10
CA MET A 25 5.61 -2.84 -11.35
C MET A 25 5.82 -1.40 -11.85
N SER A 26 6.85 -0.70 -11.35
CA SER A 26 7.18 0.66 -11.77
C SER A 26 7.68 0.69 -13.20
N ASP A 27 8.43 -0.32 -13.62
CA ASP A 27 8.86 -0.48 -15.00
C ASP A 27 7.68 -0.66 -15.96
N VAL A 28 6.70 -1.49 -15.59
CA VAL A 28 5.44 -1.63 -16.34
C VAL A 28 4.72 -0.27 -16.45
N ALA A 29 4.54 0.44 -15.33
CA ALA A 29 3.85 1.73 -15.33
C ALA A 29 4.57 2.79 -16.19
N ARG A 30 5.91 2.81 -16.14
CA ARG A 30 6.75 3.69 -16.97
C ARG A 30 6.60 3.37 -18.46
N ARG A 31 6.65 2.11 -18.85
CA ARG A 31 6.52 1.71 -20.27
C ARG A 31 5.11 1.91 -20.82
N ILE A 32 4.08 1.76 -20.01
CA ILE A 32 2.71 2.17 -20.39
C ILE A 32 2.66 3.66 -20.70
N LYS A 33 3.29 4.48 -19.85
CA LYS A 33 3.41 5.93 -20.07
C LYS A 33 4.13 6.21 -21.39
N ASP A 34 5.33 5.66 -21.58
CA ASP A 34 6.14 5.91 -22.78
C ASP A 34 5.41 5.48 -24.07
N ALA A 35 4.68 4.35 -24.04
CA ALA A 35 3.89 3.87 -25.17
C ALA A 35 2.64 4.72 -25.47
N GLY A 36 1.97 5.25 -24.43
CA GLY A 36 0.78 6.10 -24.60
C GLY A 36 1.06 7.43 -25.29
N PHE A 37 2.32 7.87 -25.34
CA PHE A 37 2.75 9.11 -26.01
C PHE A 37 3.33 8.88 -27.43
N SER A 38 3.45 7.63 -27.91
CA SER A 38 4.03 7.32 -29.22
C SER A 38 2.96 7.19 -30.31
N THR A 39 3.02 8.04 -31.33
CA THR A 39 2.00 8.18 -32.39
C THR A 39 2.24 7.33 -33.66
N ALA A 40 3.30 6.51 -33.73
CA ALA A 40 3.63 5.71 -34.92
C ALA A 40 3.41 4.20 -34.67
N SER A 41 2.46 3.59 -35.39
CA SER A 41 1.99 2.21 -35.17
C SER A 41 2.91 1.11 -35.73
N SER A 42 3.70 1.40 -36.78
CA SER A 42 4.56 0.41 -37.45
C SER A 42 5.91 0.22 -36.75
N ASP A 43 6.57 1.33 -36.37
CA ASP A 43 7.83 1.32 -35.61
C ASP A 43 7.66 0.79 -34.18
N TRP A 44 6.43 0.84 -33.67
CA TRP A 44 6.11 0.37 -32.33
C TRP A 44 6.35 -1.14 -32.17
N GLN A 45 6.01 -1.99 -33.14
CA GLN A 45 6.18 -3.44 -33.00
C GLN A 45 7.65 -3.89 -32.92
N ILE A 46 8.56 -3.20 -33.61
CA ILE A 46 10.01 -3.48 -33.57
C ILE A 46 10.61 -2.94 -32.27
N ARG A 47 10.33 -1.67 -31.94
CA ARG A 47 10.74 -1.08 -30.64
C ARG A 47 10.20 -1.89 -29.46
N ARG A 48 9.00 -2.45 -29.58
CA ARG A 48 8.35 -3.32 -28.60
C ARG A 48 9.16 -4.58 -28.30
N LEU A 49 9.61 -5.31 -29.32
CA LEU A 49 10.40 -6.53 -29.14
C LEU A 49 11.75 -6.23 -28.48
N GLU A 50 12.41 -5.17 -28.91
CA GLU A 50 13.66 -4.70 -28.28
C GLU A 50 13.44 -4.27 -26.82
N GLU A 51 12.36 -3.55 -26.55
CA GLU A 51 11.98 -3.11 -25.21
C GLU A 51 11.67 -4.27 -24.27
N LEU A 52 10.97 -5.30 -24.76
CA LEU A 52 10.69 -6.53 -24.01
C LEU A 52 11.96 -7.34 -23.75
N GLY A 53 12.88 -7.42 -24.72
CA GLY A 53 14.17 -8.07 -24.54
C GLY A 53 15.04 -7.36 -23.49
N LYS A 54 15.09 -6.03 -23.54
CA LYS A 54 15.77 -5.21 -22.52
C LYS A 54 15.14 -5.39 -21.14
N ALA A 55 13.81 -5.33 -21.05
CA ALA A 55 13.09 -5.53 -19.80
C ALA A 55 13.39 -6.91 -19.19
N GLU A 56 13.45 -7.96 -20.01
CA GLU A 56 13.76 -9.30 -19.53
C GLU A 56 15.17 -9.40 -18.94
N SER A 57 16.16 -8.75 -19.57
CA SER A 57 17.52 -8.65 -19.02
C SER A 57 17.54 -7.87 -17.71
N GLU A 58 16.91 -6.69 -17.69
CA GLU A 58 16.86 -5.83 -16.49
C GLU A 58 16.21 -6.56 -15.30
N ILE A 59 15.11 -7.27 -15.52
CA ILE A 59 14.44 -8.05 -14.48
C ILE A 59 15.36 -9.17 -13.96
N LYS A 60 16.10 -9.87 -14.84
CA LYS A 60 17.06 -10.90 -14.42
C LYS A 60 18.15 -10.30 -13.52
N ASP A 61 18.67 -9.13 -13.88
CA ASP A 61 19.68 -8.44 -13.08
C ASP A 61 19.13 -8.02 -11.71
N TRP A 62 17.89 -7.51 -11.66
CA TRP A 62 17.25 -7.13 -10.39
C TRP A 62 17.02 -8.33 -9.48
N VAL A 63 16.66 -9.48 -10.05
CA VAL A 63 16.51 -10.72 -9.29
C VAL A 63 17.85 -11.18 -8.72
N GLN A 64 18.92 -11.16 -9.52
CA GLN A 64 20.26 -11.51 -9.06
C GLN A 64 20.75 -10.57 -7.95
N GLU A 65 20.52 -9.26 -8.10
CA GLU A 65 20.84 -8.25 -7.09
C GLU A 65 20.08 -8.53 -5.77
N THR A 66 18.78 -8.84 -5.85
CA THR A 66 17.97 -9.20 -4.67
C THR A 66 18.47 -10.48 -3.99
N LEU A 67 18.86 -11.50 -4.76
CA LEU A 67 19.41 -12.74 -4.21
C LEU A 67 20.74 -12.50 -3.49
N GLN A 68 21.67 -11.75 -4.10
CA GLN A 68 22.95 -11.39 -3.48
C GLN A 68 22.75 -10.66 -2.15
N LYS A 69 21.90 -9.63 -2.12
CA LYS A 69 21.57 -8.89 -0.88
C LYS A 69 20.87 -9.75 0.17
N SER A 70 20.11 -10.77 -0.26
CA SER A 70 19.45 -11.70 0.65
C SER A 70 20.46 -12.67 1.28
N ASP A 71 21.47 -13.11 0.51
CA ASP A 71 22.57 -13.92 1.03
C ASP A 71 23.44 -13.11 2.02
N GLU A 72 23.72 -11.84 1.74
CA GLU A 72 24.43 -10.93 2.68
C GLU A 72 23.67 -10.74 4.00
N GLU A 73 22.36 -10.52 3.94
CA GLU A 73 21.53 -10.36 5.14
C GLU A 73 21.45 -11.66 5.95
N MET A 74 21.38 -12.79 5.27
CA MET A 74 21.41 -14.09 5.91
C MET A 74 22.74 -14.31 6.66
N GLU A 75 23.88 -13.93 6.09
CA GLU A 75 25.16 -14.04 6.78
C GLU A 75 25.15 -13.25 8.09
N HIS A 76 24.66 -12.01 8.07
CA HIS A 76 24.52 -11.18 9.26
C HIS A 76 23.58 -11.78 10.32
N ILE A 77 22.41 -12.28 9.92
CA ILE A 77 21.45 -12.89 10.85
C ILE A 77 22.06 -14.14 11.51
N PHE A 78 22.70 -15.00 10.72
CA PHE A 78 23.19 -16.28 11.21
C PHE A 78 24.59 -16.21 11.84
N SER A 79 25.26 -15.05 11.80
CA SER A 79 26.45 -14.77 12.60
C SER A 79 26.06 -14.25 14.00
N ASP A 80 25.53 -13.04 14.08
CA ASP A 80 25.48 -12.28 15.32
C ASP A 80 24.35 -12.77 16.21
N GLU A 81 23.17 -13.01 15.63
CA GLU A 81 21.99 -13.42 16.40
C GLU A 81 22.12 -14.86 16.89
N VAL A 82 22.72 -15.75 16.09
CA VAL A 82 23.00 -17.13 16.52
C VAL A 82 24.01 -17.16 17.65
N TYR A 83 25.07 -16.34 17.55
CA TYR A 83 26.05 -16.15 18.62
C TYR A 83 25.36 -15.68 19.90
N GLU A 84 24.55 -14.61 19.82
CA GLU A 84 23.82 -14.09 20.98
C GLU A 84 22.84 -15.12 21.57
N GLN A 85 22.10 -15.85 20.74
CA GLN A 85 21.19 -16.92 21.19
C GLN A 85 21.93 -18.02 21.94
N TYR A 86 23.10 -18.42 21.49
CA TYR A 86 23.89 -19.44 22.18
C TYR A 86 24.33 -18.95 23.57
N TYR A 87 24.92 -17.75 23.65
CA TYR A 87 25.45 -17.20 24.89
C TYR A 87 24.39 -16.69 25.87
N GLN A 88 23.12 -16.54 25.49
CA GLN A 88 22.02 -16.27 26.42
C GLN A 88 21.91 -17.31 27.55
N HIS A 89 22.39 -18.54 27.32
CA HIS A 89 22.40 -19.62 28.30
C HIS A 89 23.58 -19.59 29.28
N SER A 90 24.54 -18.66 29.12
CA SER A 90 25.78 -18.61 29.93
C SER A 90 25.53 -18.61 31.45
N ARG A 91 24.46 -17.95 31.90
CA ARG A 91 24.09 -17.92 33.32
C ARG A 91 23.70 -19.31 33.85
N ALA A 92 23.00 -20.11 33.05
CA ALA A 92 22.59 -21.46 33.41
C ALA A 92 23.79 -22.42 33.53
N TYR A 93 24.75 -22.32 32.62
CA TYR A 93 26.03 -23.03 32.72
C TYR A 93 26.82 -22.64 33.97
N LYS A 94 26.95 -21.34 34.23
CA LYS A 94 27.65 -20.85 35.42
C LYS A 94 27.00 -21.35 36.72
N ALA A 95 25.68 -21.34 36.79
CA ALA A 95 24.93 -21.77 37.97
C ALA A 95 24.98 -23.30 38.19
N SER A 96 25.06 -24.10 37.12
CA SER A 96 25.17 -25.56 37.19
C SER A 96 26.60 -26.06 37.40
N GLY A 97 27.61 -25.20 37.30
CA GLY A 97 29.02 -25.57 37.37
C GLY A 97 29.53 -26.32 36.13
N VAL A 98 28.73 -26.41 35.07
CA VAL A 98 29.13 -27.01 33.79
C VAL A 98 29.87 -25.97 32.96
N LYS A 99 31.04 -26.34 32.43
CA LYS A 99 31.79 -25.46 31.51
C LYS A 99 31.07 -25.44 30.16
N MET A 100 30.60 -24.26 29.76
CA MET A 100 30.06 -24.02 28.42
C MET A 100 31.19 -24.10 27.38
N LEU A 101 30.95 -24.80 26.28
CA LEU A 101 31.85 -24.81 25.12
C LEU A 101 31.80 -23.43 24.45
N PRO A 102 32.94 -22.78 24.14
CA PRO A 102 32.92 -21.58 23.31
C PRO A 102 32.25 -21.84 21.96
N PHE A 103 31.50 -20.87 21.44
CA PHE A 103 30.79 -21.00 20.16
C PHE A 103 31.71 -21.39 19.01
N GLU A 104 32.91 -20.81 18.98
CA GLU A 104 33.96 -21.03 17.97
C GLU A 104 34.47 -22.48 17.97
N GLU A 105 34.35 -23.17 19.11
CA GLU A 105 34.72 -24.58 19.27
C GLU A 105 33.53 -25.53 19.03
N ASN A 106 32.31 -25.01 18.97
CA ASN A 106 31.08 -25.77 18.78
C ASN A 106 30.87 -26.17 17.31
N THR A 107 31.72 -27.08 16.83
CA THR A 107 31.69 -27.59 15.45
C THR A 107 30.30 -28.10 15.01
N PRO A 108 29.53 -28.84 15.83
CA PRO A 108 28.18 -29.25 15.46
C PRO A 108 27.24 -28.07 15.16
N LEU A 109 27.24 -27.04 16.01
CA LEU A 109 26.38 -25.87 15.84
C LEU A 109 26.83 -25.03 14.63
N ILE A 110 28.13 -24.82 14.44
CA ILE A 110 28.68 -24.13 13.26
C ILE A 110 28.24 -24.84 11.98
N ARG A 111 28.39 -26.17 11.90
CA ARG A 111 27.98 -26.95 10.71
C ARG A 111 26.48 -26.89 10.46
N LEU A 112 25.66 -26.90 11.51
CA LEU A 112 24.22 -26.73 11.39
C LEU A 112 23.88 -25.35 10.82
N THR A 113 24.48 -24.29 11.36
CA THR A 113 24.27 -22.92 10.90
C THR A 113 24.62 -22.79 9.42
N GLU A 114 25.77 -23.34 8.98
CA GLU A 114 26.15 -23.36 7.56
C GLU A 114 25.17 -24.15 6.69
N ALA A 115 24.70 -25.31 7.16
CA ALA A 115 23.72 -26.11 6.44
C ALA A 115 22.38 -25.38 6.27
N VAL A 116 21.91 -24.71 7.34
CA VAL A 116 20.71 -23.88 7.32
C VAL A 116 20.89 -22.71 6.35
N LYS A 117 22.02 -21.98 6.40
CA LYS A 117 22.31 -20.92 5.42
C LYS A 117 22.25 -21.43 3.97
N SER A 118 22.88 -22.58 3.69
CA SER A 118 22.82 -23.20 2.36
C SER A 118 21.40 -23.57 1.94
N GLN A 119 20.57 -24.09 2.86
CA GLN A 119 19.17 -24.39 2.61
C GLN A 119 18.37 -23.13 2.29
N LEU A 120 18.56 -22.05 3.06
CA LEU A 120 17.89 -20.77 2.80
C LEU A 120 18.28 -20.15 1.45
N SER A 121 19.56 -20.19 1.08
CA SER A 121 19.99 -19.72 -0.25
C SER A 121 19.30 -20.51 -1.37
N GLY A 122 19.17 -21.83 -1.19
CA GLY A 122 18.38 -22.69 -2.09
C GLY A 122 16.90 -22.28 -2.13
N GLU A 123 16.29 -22.02 -0.97
CA GLU A 123 14.91 -21.57 -0.88
C GLU A 123 14.71 -20.20 -1.54
N TYR A 124 15.64 -19.24 -1.38
CA TYR A 124 15.57 -17.95 -2.09
C TYR A 124 15.65 -18.11 -3.61
N LYS A 125 16.51 -18.99 -4.10
CA LYS A 125 16.57 -19.32 -5.53
C LYS A 125 15.28 -19.96 -6.01
N ASN A 126 14.66 -20.84 -5.22
CA ASN A 126 13.36 -21.41 -5.53
C ASN A 126 12.24 -20.36 -5.52
N ILE A 127 12.22 -19.48 -4.50
CA ILE A 127 11.32 -18.34 -4.40
C ILE A 127 11.44 -17.43 -5.64
N ALA A 128 12.66 -17.10 -6.05
CA ALA A 128 12.93 -16.31 -7.24
C ALA A 128 12.54 -17.04 -8.54
N GLY A 129 12.84 -18.33 -8.66
CA GLY A 129 12.50 -19.15 -9.82
C GLY A 129 11.00 -19.40 -9.98
N SER A 130 10.25 -19.42 -8.87
CA SER A 130 8.80 -19.58 -8.85
C SER A 130 8.04 -18.25 -8.91
N MET A 131 8.74 -17.12 -9.14
CA MET A 131 8.06 -15.83 -9.26
C MET A 131 7.08 -15.82 -10.44
N GLY A 132 5.88 -15.36 -10.13
CA GLY A 132 4.81 -15.07 -11.06
C GLY A 132 3.93 -13.95 -10.53
N PHE A 133 2.86 -13.64 -11.25
CA PHE A 133 1.76 -12.83 -10.72
C PHE A 133 0.46 -13.62 -10.77
N ALA A 134 -0.38 -13.49 -9.74
CA ALA A 134 -1.72 -14.03 -9.82
C ALA A 134 -2.62 -13.10 -10.59
N ILE A 135 -3.36 -13.68 -11.51
CA ILE A 135 -4.33 -12.98 -12.32
C ILE A 135 -5.70 -13.44 -11.86
N ARG A 136 -6.61 -12.49 -11.63
CA ARG A 136 -8.02 -12.83 -11.52
C ARG A 136 -8.58 -13.00 -12.93
N GLY A 137 -8.99 -14.22 -13.26
CA GLY A 137 -9.63 -14.54 -14.53
C GLY A 137 -11.01 -13.88 -14.65
N PRO A 138 -11.59 -13.86 -15.87
CA PRO A 138 -12.94 -13.34 -16.11
C PRO A 138 -14.02 -14.05 -15.28
N ASP A 139 -13.79 -15.29 -14.90
CA ASP A 139 -14.63 -16.14 -14.05
C ASP A 139 -14.45 -15.89 -12.53
N GLY A 140 -13.61 -14.90 -12.15
CA GLY A 140 -13.32 -14.56 -10.77
C GLY A 140 -12.30 -15.46 -10.07
N ARG A 141 -11.85 -16.55 -10.73
CA ARG A 141 -10.83 -17.46 -10.22
C ARG A 141 -9.44 -16.85 -10.31
N ILE A 142 -8.54 -17.31 -9.45
CA ILE A 142 -7.17 -16.82 -9.38
C ILE A 142 -6.28 -17.82 -10.11
N GLN A 143 -5.53 -17.36 -11.11
CA GLN A 143 -4.62 -18.18 -11.93
C GLN A 143 -3.18 -17.66 -11.78
N ALA A 144 -2.20 -18.55 -11.64
CA ALA A 144 -0.79 -18.19 -11.65
C ALA A 144 -0.30 -17.95 -13.10
N SER A 145 0.51 -16.91 -13.30
CA SER A 145 1.18 -16.65 -14.59
C SER A 145 2.67 -16.43 -14.34
N PRO A 146 3.57 -17.08 -15.10
CA PRO A 146 5.00 -16.84 -15.00
C PRO A 146 5.32 -15.34 -15.09
N LEU A 147 6.33 -14.88 -14.35
CA LEU A 147 6.68 -13.45 -14.25
C LEU A 147 6.73 -12.76 -15.62
N MET A 148 7.44 -13.35 -16.58
CA MET A 148 7.59 -12.78 -17.92
C MET A 148 6.30 -12.81 -18.73
N THR A 149 5.48 -13.85 -18.59
CA THR A 149 4.17 -13.94 -19.24
C THR A 149 3.22 -12.87 -18.71
N PHE A 150 3.18 -12.67 -17.38
CA PHE A 150 2.40 -11.61 -16.79
C PHE A 150 2.88 -10.23 -17.23
N TYR A 151 4.19 -9.99 -17.17
CA TYR A 151 4.80 -8.73 -17.55
C TYR A 151 4.44 -8.37 -19.00
N ARG A 152 4.71 -9.29 -19.93
CA ARG A 152 4.41 -9.12 -21.37
C ARG A 152 2.92 -8.85 -21.58
N SER A 153 2.06 -9.75 -21.10
CA SER A 153 0.61 -9.64 -21.30
C SER A 153 -0.01 -8.40 -20.67
N THR A 154 0.45 -7.98 -19.49
CA THR A 154 -0.08 -6.79 -18.81
C THR A 154 0.28 -5.53 -19.57
N LEU A 155 1.53 -5.44 -20.02
CA LEU A 155 2.00 -4.32 -20.82
C LEU A 155 1.35 -4.32 -22.21
N ASP A 156 1.25 -5.49 -22.88
CA ASP A 156 0.61 -5.62 -24.20
C ASP A 156 -0.86 -5.21 -24.15
N ASN A 157 -1.64 -5.74 -23.19
CA ASN A 157 -3.06 -5.41 -23.05
C ASN A 157 -3.25 -3.92 -22.78
N ALA A 158 -2.46 -3.34 -21.86
CA ALA A 158 -2.57 -1.93 -21.53
C ALA A 158 -2.28 -1.04 -22.76
N VAL A 159 -1.26 -1.37 -23.55
CA VAL A 159 -0.93 -0.57 -24.74
C VAL A 159 -1.98 -0.75 -25.84
N LEU A 160 -2.47 -1.97 -26.08
CA LEU A 160 -3.54 -2.22 -27.05
C LEU A 160 -4.85 -1.50 -26.67
N ASP A 161 -5.23 -1.50 -25.40
CA ASP A 161 -6.40 -0.78 -24.90
C ASP A 161 -6.31 0.73 -25.18
N ILE A 162 -5.12 1.32 -25.04
CA ILE A 162 -4.87 2.74 -25.31
C ILE A 162 -4.87 3.01 -26.82
N GLN A 163 -4.12 2.23 -27.61
CA GLN A 163 -3.95 2.45 -29.04
C GLN A 163 -5.22 2.20 -29.85
N SER A 164 -6.05 1.25 -29.42
CA SER A 164 -7.35 1.00 -30.05
C SER A 164 -8.35 2.16 -29.86
N GLY A 165 -8.06 3.09 -28.94
CA GLY A 165 -8.98 4.18 -28.58
C GLY A 165 -10.22 3.73 -27.80
N GLY A 166 -10.32 2.44 -27.44
CA GLY A 166 -11.46 1.88 -26.72
C GLY A 166 -11.53 2.34 -25.25
N PHE A 167 -10.40 2.75 -24.67
CA PHE A 167 -10.32 3.28 -23.31
C PHE A 167 -9.35 4.45 -23.22
N ASP A 168 -9.64 5.41 -22.34
CA ASP A 168 -8.70 6.50 -22.06
C ASP A 168 -7.49 6.00 -21.24
N TYR A 169 -6.35 6.67 -21.43
CA TYR A 169 -5.08 6.36 -20.76
C TYR A 169 -5.21 6.24 -19.24
N GLY A 170 -5.91 7.18 -18.60
CA GLY A 170 -6.06 7.23 -17.15
C GLY A 170 -6.81 6.03 -16.60
N THR A 171 -7.88 5.61 -17.28
CA THR A 171 -8.65 4.41 -16.95
C THR A 171 -7.80 3.14 -17.07
N VAL A 172 -7.06 2.98 -18.17
CA VAL A 172 -6.19 1.81 -18.39
C VAL A 172 -5.07 1.74 -17.35
N LEU A 173 -4.41 2.86 -17.07
CA LEU A 173 -3.35 2.92 -16.05
C LEU A 173 -3.89 2.58 -14.66
N LYS A 174 -5.02 3.18 -14.24
CA LYS A 174 -5.65 2.89 -12.93
C LYS A 174 -6.03 1.42 -12.78
N ARG A 175 -6.60 0.83 -13.84
CA ARG A 175 -6.97 -0.60 -13.88
C ARG A 175 -5.72 -1.48 -13.75
N THR A 176 -4.68 -1.18 -14.52
CA THR A 176 -3.43 -1.94 -14.54
C THR A 176 -2.70 -1.87 -13.19
N VAL A 177 -2.53 -0.67 -12.64
CA VAL A 177 -1.93 -0.46 -11.31
C VAL A 177 -2.73 -1.15 -10.21
N SER A 178 -4.06 -1.08 -10.25
CA SER A 178 -4.90 -1.77 -9.26
C SER A 178 -4.77 -3.29 -9.38
N ARG A 179 -4.72 -3.84 -10.60
CA ARG A 179 -4.51 -5.28 -10.84
C ARG A 179 -3.15 -5.75 -10.32
N MET A 180 -2.07 -5.02 -10.64
CA MET A 180 -0.72 -5.33 -10.17
C MET A 180 -0.61 -5.29 -8.64
N THR A 181 -1.16 -4.28 -7.96
CA THR A 181 -0.99 -4.11 -6.49
C THR A 181 -1.93 -4.97 -5.65
N ASN A 182 -3.15 -5.20 -6.12
CA ASN A 182 -4.09 -6.11 -5.43
C ASN A 182 -3.58 -7.56 -5.50
N SER A 183 -2.99 -7.93 -6.64
CA SER A 183 -2.32 -9.21 -6.79
C SER A 183 -1.01 -9.24 -6.00
N GLY A 184 -0.16 -8.24 -6.22
CA GLY A 184 1.27 -8.32 -5.96
C GLY A 184 1.99 -9.29 -6.91
N LEU A 185 3.31 -9.41 -6.82
CA LEU A 185 4.00 -10.64 -7.22
C LEU A 185 3.35 -11.80 -6.43
N ARG A 186 2.80 -12.79 -7.13
CA ARG A 186 2.07 -13.95 -6.60
C ARG A 186 2.29 -15.15 -7.53
N TRP A 187 2.63 -16.36 -7.12
CA TRP A 187 2.86 -16.97 -5.82
C TRP A 187 3.86 -18.11 -6.03
N ILE A 188 4.56 -18.52 -4.98
CA ILE A 188 5.13 -19.86 -4.90
C ILE A 188 3.97 -20.80 -4.66
N ASP A 189 3.69 -21.68 -5.62
CA ASP A 189 2.77 -22.78 -5.42
C ASP A 189 3.53 -23.88 -4.67
N TYR A 190 3.29 -23.96 -3.37
CA TYR A 190 3.75 -25.09 -2.59
C TYR A 190 2.85 -26.30 -2.89
N ASP A 191 3.41 -27.50 -2.88
CA ASP A 191 2.65 -28.76 -3.04
C ASP A 191 1.48 -28.90 -2.04
N SER A 192 1.53 -28.14 -0.94
CA SER A 192 0.47 -28.01 0.06
C SER A 192 -0.79 -27.25 -0.39
N GLY A 193 -0.80 -26.65 -1.59
CA GLY A 193 -1.90 -25.80 -2.08
C GLY A 193 -1.99 -24.44 -1.39
N VAL A 194 -1.04 -24.13 -0.48
CA VAL A 194 -0.92 -22.81 0.14
C VAL A 194 -0.18 -21.90 -0.80
N HIS A 195 -0.78 -20.75 -1.05
CA HIS A 195 -0.15 -19.72 -1.84
C HIS A 195 0.43 -18.63 -0.91
N SER A 196 1.69 -18.20 -1.10
CA SER A 196 2.37 -17.15 -0.28
C SER A 196 3.07 -16.10 -1.13
N ARG A 197 2.89 -14.79 -0.80
CA ARG A 197 3.54 -13.71 -1.56
C ARG A 197 5.04 -13.85 -1.38
N VAL A 198 5.82 -13.43 -2.37
CA VAL A 198 7.28 -13.63 -2.40
C VAL A 198 7.95 -13.04 -1.15
N ASP A 199 7.58 -11.83 -0.75
CA ASP A 199 8.06 -11.17 0.48
C ASP A 199 7.70 -11.96 1.76
N VAL A 200 6.48 -12.48 1.84
CA VAL A 200 6.00 -13.29 2.96
C VAL A 200 6.71 -14.64 3.02
N ALA A 201 6.93 -15.28 1.87
CA ALA A 201 7.64 -16.56 1.77
C ALA A 201 9.10 -16.41 2.18
N ALA A 202 9.79 -15.38 1.69
CA ALA A 202 11.16 -15.07 2.07
C ALA A 202 11.29 -14.82 3.58
N ARG A 203 10.41 -14.02 4.16
CA ARG A 203 10.37 -13.79 5.61
C ARG A 203 10.13 -15.09 6.39
N ARG A 204 9.19 -15.93 5.93
CA ARG A 204 8.90 -17.21 6.58
C ARG A 204 10.10 -18.15 6.52
N ALA A 205 10.82 -18.19 5.41
CA ALA A 205 12.03 -19.01 5.26
C ALA A 205 13.10 -18.62 6.30
N VAL A 206 13.36 -17.31 6.48
CA VAL A 206 14.26 -16.78 7.53
C VAL A 206 13.84 -17.26 8.91
N LEU A 207 12.58 -17.02 9.27
CA LEU A 207 12.06 -17.40 10.59
C LEU A 207 12.17 -18.90 10.83
N THR A 208 11.76 -19.72 9.87
CA THR A 208 11.83 -21.18 9.97
C THR A 208 13.28 -21.65 10.14
N GLY A 209 14.21 -21.15 9.34
CA GLY A 209 15.62 -21.54 9.45
C GLY A 209 16.25 -21.10 10.77
N PHE A 210 15.97 -19.87 11.21
CA PHE A 210 16.45 -19.39 12.50
C PHE A 210 15.93 -20.24 13.67
N ARG A 211 14.66 -20.66 13.62
CA ARG A 211 14.08 -21.56 14.63
C ARG A 211 14.73 -22.94 14.66
N GLN A 212 15.16 -23.47 13.53
CA GLN A 212 15.88 -24.74 13.51
C GLN A 212 17.20 -24.65 14.28
N VAL A 213 17.97 -23.56 14.07
CA VAL A 213 19.21 -23.32 14.80
C VAL A 213 18.95 -23.09 16.28
N GLN A 214 17.98 -22.24 16.61
CA GLN A 214 17.60 -21.93 17.99
C GLN A 214 17.12 -23.18 18.75
N GLY A 215 16.29 -24.02 18.12
CA GLY A 215 15.84 -25.29 18.70
C GLY A 215 17.02 -26.20 19.02
N LYS A 216 18.00 -26.31 18.10
CA LYS A 216 19.19 -27.12 18.32
C LYS A 216 20.13 -26.57 19.39
N ILE A 217 20.25 -25.25 19.51
CA ILE A 217 20.92 -24.62 20.66
C ILE A 217 20.23 -25.07 21.95
N ASN A 218 18.91 -24.95 22.03
CA ASN A 218 18.17 -25.29 23.24
C ASN A 218 18.27 -26.79 23.56
N GLU A 219 18.20 -27.68 22.56
CA GLU A 219 18.42 -29.12 22.75
C GLU A 219 19.83 -29.44 23.27
N GLN A 220 20.88 -28.80 22.70
CA GLN A 220 22.25 -29.00 23.17
C GLN A 220 22.41 -28.53 24.61
N VAL A 221 21.91 -27.34 24.93
CA VAL A 221 21.98 -26.79 26.30
C VAL A 221 21.23 -27.68 27.29
N ALA A 222 20.06 -28.20 26.91
CA ALA A 222 19.34 -29.14 27.76
C ALA A 222 20.14 -30.42 28.01
N ALA A 223 20.81 -30.97 26.99
CA ALA A 223 21.67 -32.14 27.12
C ALA A 223 22.89 -31.87 28.04
N ASP A 224 23.59 -30.75 27.82
CA ASP A 224 24.77 -30.35 28.61
C ASP A 224 24.42 -30.14 30.09
N LEU A 225 23.23 -29.58 30.35
CA LEU A 225 22.69 -29.33 31.69
C LEU A 225 21.85 -30.50 32.23
N LYS A 226 21.81 -31.63 31.53
CA LYS A 226 21.13 -32.87 31.91
C LYS A 226 19.65 -32.68 32.30
N THR A 227 18.93 -31.85 31.55
CA THR A 227 17.48 -31.69 31.67
C THR A 227 16.75 -32.20 30.42
N ASN A 228 15.54 -32.72 30.62
CA ASN A 228 14.61 -33.06 29.54
C ASN A 228 13.36 -32.18 29.56
N SER A 229 13.35 -31.12 30.37
CA SER A 229 12.21 -30.22 30.54
C SER A 229 12.49 -28.90 29.83
N TYR A 230 11.44 -28.32 29.24
CA TYR A 230 11.51 -27.08 28.48
C TYR A 230 10.31 -26.20 28.77
N GLU A 231 10.53 -24.92 29.01
CA GLU A 231 9.46 -23.93 29.13
C GLU A 231 9.16 -23.33 27.76
N VAL A 232 7.90 -23.41 27.33
CA VAL A 232 7.45 -22.74 26.09
C VAL A 232 7.16 -21.28 26.39
N SER A 233 7.73 -20.37 25.59
CA SER A 233 7.57 -18.92 25.77
C SER A 233 6.10 -18.48 25.66
N TYR A 234 5.73 -17.37 26.30
CA TYR A 234 4.43 -16.72 26.09
C TYR A 234 4.56 -15.54 25.11
N HIS A 235 3.58 -15.37 24.21
CA HIS A 235 3.38 -14.12 23.49
C HIS A 235 1.88 -13.83 23.29
N VAL A 236 1.54 -12.55 23.30
CA VAL A 236 0.16 -12.09 23.10
C VAL A 236 -0.34 -12.45 21.70
N GLY A 237 -1.59 -12.91 21.61
CA GLY A 237 -2.25 -13.23 20.35
C GLY A 237 -1.71 -14.49 19.68
N ALA A 238 -1.28 -15.47 20.48
CA ALA A 238 -1.04 -16.81 20.00
C ALA A 238 -2.31 -17.37 19.34
N ARG A 239 -2.13 -18.17 18.28
CA ARG A 239 -3.28 -18.86 17.67
C ARG A 239 -3.97 -19.73 18.72
N PRO A 240 -5.30 -19.91 18.66
CA PRO A 240 -6.04 -20.65 19.69
C PRO A 240 -5.47 -22.05 19.98
N SER A 241 -5.00 -22.77 18.95
CA SER A 241 -4.39 -24.10 19.14
C SER A 241 -2.98 -24.09 19.76
N HIS A 242 -2.33 -22.93 19.88
CA HIS A 242 -1.02 -22.76 20.51
C HIS A 242 -1.12 -22.20 21.94
N GLN A 243 -2.24 -21.56 22.28
CA GLN A 243 -2.48 -20.99 23.61
C GLN A 243 -2.25 -22.01 24.76
N PRO A 244 -2.69 -23.29 24.65
CA PRO A 244 -2.50 -24.27 25.73
C PRO A 244 -1.03 -24.57 26.07
N TRP A 245 -0.09 -24.25 25.18
CA TRP A 245 1.33 -24.58 25.37
C TRP A 245 2.07 -23.51 26.17
N GLN A 246 1.59 -22.26 26.12
CA GLN A 246 2.34 -21.09 26.54
C GLN A 246 2.65 -21.08 28.05
N GLY A 247 3.88 -20.70 28.40
CA GLY A 247 4.36 -20.54 29.78
C GLY A 247 4.40 -21.84 30.59
N ARG A 248 4.14 -22.99 29.97
CA ARG A 248 4.16 -24.30 30.61
C ARG A 248 5.46 -25.03 30.32
N VAL A 249 5.79 -25.95 31.21
CA VAL A 249 6.98 -26.81 31.10
C VAL A 249 6.56 -28.17 30.54
N TRP A 250 7.27 -28.61 29.53
CA TRP A 250 7.01 -29.84 28.78
C TRP A 250 8.28 -30.68 28.68
N THR A 251 8.15 -32.00 28.63
CA THR A 251 9.26 -32.86 28.21
C THR A 251 9.49 -32.78 26.70
N MET A 252 10.65 -33.20 26.19
CA MET A 252 10.85 -33.29 24.73
C MET A 252 9.78 -34.14 24.04
N GLU A 253 9.42 -35.28 24.64
CA GLU A 253 8.35 -36.15 24.15
C GLU A 253 7.01 -35.41 24.09
N GLN A 254 6.69 -34.58 25.09
CA GLN A 254 5.47 -33.78 25.09
C GLN A 254 5.53 -32.62 24.10
N LEU A 255 6.69 -31.98 23.90
CA LEU A 255 6.84 -30.98 22.85
C LEU A 255 6.49 -31.57 21.48
N GLN A 256 6.90 -32.82 21.22
CA GLN A 256 6.58 -33.53 19.97
C GLN A 256 5.11 -33.97 19.92
N SER A 257 4.63 -34.70 20.93
CA SER A 257 3.30 -35.33 20.93
C SER A 257 2.15 -34.36 21.21
N VAL A 258 2.36 -33.35 22.06
CA VAL A 258 1.32 -32.38 22.50
C VAL A 258 1.46 -31.05 21.76
N CYS A 259 2.67 -30.51 21.69
CA CYS A 259 2.93 -29.23 21.01
C CYS A 259 3.20 -29.39 19.51
N GLY A 260 3.26 -30.63 19.00
CA GLY A 260 3.44 -30.91 17.58
C GLY A 260 4.81 -30.52 17.03
N LEU A 261 5.83 -30.36 17.88
CA LEU A 261 7.20 -30.04 17.44
C LEU A 261 7.64 -30.99 16.32
N GLY A 262 8.15 -30.42 15.22
CA GLY A 262 8.51 -31.16 14.01
C GLY A 262 7.40 -31.25 12.95
N THR A 263 6.18 -30.78 13.25
CA THR A 263 5.10 -30.67 12.26
C THR A 263 4.98 -29.24 11.72
N VAL A 264 4.44 -29.08 10.51
CA VAL A 264 4.27 -27.75 9.87
C VAL A 264 3.42 -26.81 10.70
N THR A 265 2.41 -27.32 11.41
CA THR A 265 1.53 -26.52 12.27
C THR A 265 1.97 -26.55 13.73
N GLY A 266 3.01 -27.25 14.11
CA GLY A 266 3.44 -27.38 15.50
C GLY A 266 4.19 -26.19 16.06
N LEU A 267 4.74 -26.39 17.26
CA LEU A 267 5.77 -25.54 17.86
C LEU A 267 6.97 -25.42 16.90
N HIS A 268 7.52 -24.20 16.78
CA HIS A 268 8.54 -23.85 15.76
C HIS A 268 8.09 -24.08 14.30
N GLY A 269 6.82 -24.39 14.06
CA GLY A 269 6.24 -24.57 12.73
C GLY A 269 5.96 -23.24 12.00
N ALA A 270 5.26 -23.33 10.87
CA ALA A 270 4.97 -22.20 10.01
C ALA A 270 4.25 -21.07 10.75
N ASN A 271 4.84 -19.88 10.74
CA ASN A 271 4.34 -18.66 11.40
C ASN A 271 4.15 -18.78 12.93
N CYS A 272 4.80 -19.76 13.58
CA CYS A 272 4.84 -19.88 15.03
C CYS A 272 5.90 -18.92 15.61
N TYR A 273 5.54 -18.15 16.64
CA TYR A 273 6.44 -17.23 17.34
C TYR A 273 6.86 -17.73 18.71
N HIS A 274 6.43 -18.92 19.12
CA HIS A 274 6.88 -19.56 20.34
C HIS A 274 8.31 -20.04 20.20
N ASP A 275 9.04 -19.93 21.30
CA ASP A 275 10.28 -20.67 21.55
C ASP A 275 10.07 -21.72 22.66
N TYR A 276 11.01 -22.63 22.83
CA TYR A 276 11.09 -23.52 23.98
C TYR A 276 12.51 -23.50 24.56
N SER A 277 12.65 -23.03 25.80
CA SER A 277 13.94 -22.90 26.47
C SER A 277 14.16 -24.03 27.48
N PRO A 278 15.39 -24.52 27.67
CA PRO A 278 15.68 -25.53 28.69
C PRO A 278 15.24 -25.08 30.08
N PHE A 279 14.54 -25.97 30.79
CA PHE A 279 14.05 -25.75 32.14
C PHE A 279 14.72 -26.75 33.07
N ILE A 280 15.48 -26.28 34.05
CA ILE A 280 16.28 -27.12 34.94
C ILE A 280 15.55 -27.21 36.29
N PRO A 281 15.00 -28.39 36.66
CA PRO A 281 14.29 -28.53 37.92
C PRO A 281 15.14 -28.09 39.12
N GLY A 282 14.58 -27.25 39.99
CA GLY A 282 15.26 -26.73 41.18
C GLY A 282 16.20 -25.53 40.93
N MET A 283 16.49 -25.18 39.67
CA MET A 283 17.27 -23.99 39.31
C MET A 283 16.47 -22.97 38.50
N SER A 284 15.68 -23.45 37.54
CA SER A 284 14.80 -22.61 36.75
C SER A 284 13.54 -22.25 37.52
N THR A 285 13.08 -21.01 37.37
CA THR A 285 11.76 -20.56 37.82
C THR A 285 10.93 -20.25 36.59
N ARG A 286 9.68 -20.74 36.55
CA ARG A 286 8.77 -20.44 35.44
C ARG A 286 8.56 -18.94 35.34
N THR A 287 8.42 -18.46 34.13
CA THR A 287 8.19 -17.04 33.84
C THR A 287 6.83 -16.59 34.39
N TYR A 288 5.83 -17.46 34.32
CA TYR A 288 4.47 -17.21 34.78
C TYR A 288 3.95 -18.36 35.65
N THR A 289 3.15 -18.02 36.67
CA THR A 289 2.38 -19.01 37.42
C THR A 289 1.17 -19.48 36.61
N ASP A 290 0.54 -20.59 37.01
CA ASP A 290 -0.65 -21.08 36.32
C ASP A 290 -1.84 -20.10 36.43
N ASP A 291 -1.98 -19.43 37.58
CA ASP A 291 -3.01 -18.39 37.77
C ASP A 291 -2.80 -17.19 36.85
N GLN A 292 -1.55 -16.73 36.71
CA GLN A 292 -1.20 -15.65 35.77
C GLN A 292 -1.49 -16.05 34.33
N LEU A 293 -1.14 -17.28 33.93
CA LEU A 293 -1.43 -17.77 32.59
C LEU A 293 -2.93 -17.84 32.32
N GLN A 294 -3.73 -18.28 33.30
CA GLN A 294 -5.17 -18.33 33.16
C GLN A 294 -5.77 -16.93 33.02
N GLU A 295 -5.35 -15.98 33.86
CA GLU A 295 -5.78 -14.58 33.78
C GLU A 295 -5.47 -13.97 32.41
N MET A 296 -4.25 -14.16 31.90
CA MET A 296 -3.83 -13.66 30.59
C MET A 296 -4.61 -14.32 29.43
N LEU A 297 -4.90 -15.63 29.53
CA LEU A 297 -5.71 -16.34 28.53
C LEU A 297 -7.16 -15.88 28.53
N ASP A 298 -7.74 -15.63 29.71
CA ASP A 298 -9.10 -15.12 29.85
C ASP A 298 -9.19 -13.69 29.29
N GLU A 299 -8.21 -12.84 29.57
CA GLU A 299 -8.12 -11.50 28.98
C GLU A 299 -8.02 -11.55 27.45
N GLU A 300 -7.16 -12.40 26.90
CA GLU A 300 -6.95 -12.49 25.45
C GLU A 300 -8.18 -13.02 24.70
N ASN A 301 -8.92 -13.94 25.32
CA ASN A 301 -10.09 -14.58 24.73
C ASN A 301 -11.40 -13.85 25.03
N THR A 302 -11.41 -12.86 25.92
CA THR A 302 -12.56 -11.96 26.13
C THR A 302 -12.77 -11.09 24.89
N PRO A 303 -13.88 -11.25 24.14
CA PRO A 303 -14.09 -10.52 22.90
C PRO A 303 -14.28 -9.01 23.12
N LYS A 304 -13.76 -8.20 22.21
CA LYS A 304 -13.96 -6.74 22.16
C LYS A 304 -14.71 -6.37 20.89
N ASP A 305 -15.67 -5.45 21.00
CA ASP A 305 -16.51 -5.04 19.87
C ASP A 305 -15.92 -3.87 19.08
N TYR A 306 -16.05 -3.93 17.75
CA TYR A 306 -15.75 -2.82 16.86
C TYR A 306 -16.75 -2.79 15.71
N TYR A 307 -17.59 -1.75 15.71
CA TYR A 307 -18.68 -1.56 14.73
C TYR A 307 -19.54 -2.81 14.51
N GLY A 308 -20.01 -3.42 15.59
CA GLY A 308 -20.94 -4.56 15.54
C GLY A 308 -20.29 -5.92 15.21
N LYS A 309 -18.96 -6.00 15.18
CA LYS A 309 -18.22 -7.27 15.13
C LYS A 309 -17.31 -7.41 16.34
N SER A 310 -17.40 -8.57 17.00
CA SER A 310 -16.56 -8.94 18.15
C SER A 310 -15.27 -9.60 17.69
N TYR A 311 -14.19 -9.37 18.43
CA TYR A 311 -12.87 -9.94 18.16
C TYR A 311 -12.20 -10.39 19.46
N THR A 312 -11.69 -11.61 19.48
CA THR A 312 -10.61 -12.00 20.41
C THR A 312 -9.31 -11.26 20.05
N THR A 313 -8.33 -11.28 20.95
CA THR A 313 -7.01 -10.66 20.70
C THR A 313 -6.33 -11.24 19.46
N TYR A 314 -6.42 -12.57 19.27
CA TYR A 314 -5.90 -13.23 18.07
C TYR A 314 -6.57 -12.71 16.79
N GLU A 315 -7.90 -12.67 16.76
CA GLU A 315 -8.67 -12.22 15.58
C GLU A 315 -8.44 -10.73 15.28
N ALA A 316 -8.35 -9.91 16.33
CA ALA A 316 -8.04 -8.49 16.19
C ALA A 316 -6.67 -8.27 15.55
N LEU A 317 -5.65 -9.04 15.94
CA LEU A 317 -4.33 -9.01 15.30
C LEU A 317 -4.37 -9.50 13.84
N GLN A 318 -5.23 -10.46 13.50
CA GLN A 318 -5.42 -10.88 12.10
C GLN A 318 -6.05 -9.76 11.25
N GLU A 319 -7.07 -9.07 11.76
CA GLU A 319 -7.63 -7.91 11.07
C GLU A 319 -6.62 -6.75 11.00
N GLN A 320 -5.84 -6.51 12.05
CA GLN A 320 -4.76 -5.51 12.04
C GLN A 320 -3.78 -5.78 10.89
N ARG A 321 -3.31 -7.03 10.73
CA ARG A 321 -2.43 -7.46 9.62
C ARG A 321 -3.09 -7.32 8.24
N LYS A 322 -4.41 -7.51 8.14
CA LYS A 322 -5.16 -7.28 6.90
C LYS A 322 -5.24 -5.78 6.56
N MET A 323 -5.48 -4.91 7.54
CA MET A 323 -5.45 -3.47 7.36
C MET A 323 -4.05 -2.99 6.92
N GLU A 324 -3.00 -3.51 7.55
CA GLU A 324 -1.60 -3.24 7.18
C GLU A 324 -1.29 -3.62 5.73
N ARG A 325 -1.74 -4.80 5.27
CA ARG A 325 -1.61 -5.22 3.86
C ARG A 325 -2.32 -4.27 2.89
N ASN A 326 -3.54 -3.86 3.21
CA ASN A 326 -4.31 -2.95 2.37
C ASN A 326 -3.68 -1.55 2.29
N MET A 327 -3.07 -1.09 3.39
CA MET A 327 -2.34 0.17 3.44
C MET A 327 -1.07 0.13 2.58
N ARG A 328 -0.27 -0.95 2.65
CA ARG A 328 0.87 -1.18 1.75
C ARG A 328 0.46 -1.16 0.28
N ALA A 329 -0.58 -1.90 -0.09
CA ALA A 329 -1.10 -1.91 -1.46
C ALA A 329 -1.52 -0.49 -1.92
N THR A 330 -2.11 0.31 -1.04
CA THR A 330 -2.52 1.68 -1.38
C THR A 330 -1.30 2.60 -1.55
N ARG A 331 -0.24 2.45 -0.75
CA ARG A 331 1.03 3.17 -0.94
C ARG A 331 1.69 2.81 -2.28
N GLN A 332 1.73 1.52 -2.62
CA GLN A 332 2.20 1.05 -3.93
C GLN A 332 1.38 1.66 -5.08
N GLN A 333 0.04 1.71 -4.95
CA GLN A 333 -0.82 2.36 -5.95
C GLN A 333 -0.46 3.83 -6.16
N VAL A 334 -0.26 4.60 -5.09
CA VAL A 334 0.15 6.01 -5.18
C VAL A 334 1.47 6.13 -5.95
N LYS A 335 2.49 5.32 -5.60
CA LYS A 335 3.79 5.35 -6.28
C LYS A 335 3.67 5.03 -7.77
N LEU A 336 2.93 3.98 -8.12
CA LEU A 336 2.80 3.52 -9.51
C LEU A 336 1.98 4.48 -10.37
N LEU A 337 0.92 5.10 -9.82
CA LEU A 337 0.16 6.14 -10.51
C LEU A 337 1.04 7.38 -10.78
N GLN A 338 1.88 7.77 -9.82
CA GLN A 338 2.86 8.84 -10.03
C GLN A 338 3.88 8.48 -11.10
N THR A 339 4.46 7.27 -11.07
CA THR A 339 5.40 6.79 -12.08
C THR A 339 4.77 6.76 -13.48
N GLY A 340 3.53 6.29 -13.57
CA GLY A 340 2.77 6.26 -14.82
C GLY A 340 2.21 7.62 -15.26
N GLY A 341 2.43 8.72 -14.52
CA GLY A 341 1.91 10.03 -14.90
C GLY A 341 0.39 10.11 -14.93
N ALA A 342 -0.29 9.45 -13.99
CA ALA A 342 -1.73 9.60 -13.81
C ALA A 342 -2.12 11.05 -13.51
N ASP A 343 -3.40 11.38 -13.72
CA ASP A 343 -3.96 12.69 -13.37
C ASP A 343 -3.72 13.01 -11.89
N GLU A 344 -3.40 14.28 -11.61
CA GLU A 344 -3.05 14.71 -10.25
C GLU A 344 -4.20 14.44 -9.26
N LYS A 345 -5.45 14.64 -9.66
CA LYS A 345 -6.63 14.38 -8.83
C LYS A 345 -6.73 12.92 -8.43
N ASP A 346 -6.47 12.01 -9.36
CA ASP A 346 -6.49 10.56 -9.10
C ASP A 346 -5.41 10.17 -8.06
N VAL A 347 -4.23 10.76 -8.15
CA VAL A 347 -3.14 10.55 -7.17
C VAL A 347 -3.54 11.09 -5.80
N ILE A 348 -4.08 12.31 -5.73
CA ILE A 348 -4.51 12.94 -4.47
C ILE A 348 -5.63 12.11 -3.82
N LEU A 349 -6.61 11.63 -4.59
CA LEU A 349 -7.70 10.79 -4.08
C LEU A 349 -7.18 9.48 -3.48
N LYS A 350 -6.17 8.86 -4.10
CA LYS A 350 -5.52 7.66 -3.54
C LYS A 350 -4.74 7.95 -2.26
N LYS A 351 -4.05 9.10 -2.18
CA LYS A 351 -3.41 9.55 -0.94
C LYS A 351 -4.45 9.78 0.18
N ALA A 352 -5.59 10.40 -0.14
CA ALA A 352 -6.68 10.62 0.80
C ALA A 352 -7.27 9.29 1.31
N LYS A 353 -7.44 8.30 0.43
CA LYS A 353 -7.82 6.93 0.80
C LYS A 353 -6.83 6.32 1.79
N TYR A 354 -5.53 6.43 1.54
CA TYR A 354 -4.49 5.94 2.46
C TYR A 354 -4.56 6.65 3.83
N GLN A 355 -4.79 7.97 3.85
CA GLN A 355 -4.98 8.72 5.09
C GLN A 355 -6.20 8.21 5.89
N GLY A 356 -7.33 7.94 5.24
CA GLY A 356 -8.50 7.35 5.89
C GLY A 356 -8.24 5.93 6.43
N GLN A 357 -7.47 5.11 5.70
CA GLN A 357 -7.05 3.80 6.19
C GLN A 357 -6.17 3.89 7.44
N LEU A 358 -5.24 4.86 7.50
CA LEU A 358 -4.41 5.10 8.68
C LEU A 358 -5.25 5.48 9.90
N GLN A 359 -6.24 6.37 9.71
CA GLN A 359 -7.14 6.78 10.80
C GLN A 359 -7.95 5.59 11.31
N LYS A 360 -8.53 4.80 10.41
CA LYS A 360 -9.27 3.58 10.77
C LYS A 360 -8.38 2.56 11.48
N TYR A 361 -7.14 2.40 11.04
CA TYR A 361 -6.17 1.50 11.68
C TYR A 361 -5.82 1.93 13.11
N ALA A 362 -5.58 3.22 13.33
CA ALA A 362 -5.29 3.78 14.64
C ALA A 362 -6.50 3.62 15.58
N ASP A 363 -7.70 3.94 15.09
CA ASP A 363 -8.95 3.80 15.82
C ASP A 363 -9.24 2.32 16.19
N PHE A 364 -9.09 1.40 15.23
CA PHE A 364 -9.22 -0.03 15.48
C PHE A 364 -8.20 -0.54 16.50
N SER A 365 -6.92 -0.20 16.33
CA SER A 365 -5.85 -0.65 17.23
C SER A 365 -6.08 -0.11 18.65
N LYS A 366 -6.47 1.16 18.79
CA LYS A 366 -6.83 1.76 20.07
C LYS A 366 -8.01 1.05 20.73
N THR A 367 -9.09 0.80 19.99
CA THR A 367 -10.30 0.13 20.52
C THR A 367 -9.99 -1.30 20.98
N MET A 368 -9.15 -2.01 20.22
CA MET A 368 -8.72 -3.37 20.55
C MET A 368 -7.64 -3.43 21.64
N HIS A 369 -7.10 -2.29 22.07
CA HIS A 369 -5.96 -2.18 22.98
C HIS A 369 -4.69 -2.86 22.43
N LEU A 370 -4.48 -2.75 21.11
CA LEU A 370 -3.33 -3.32 20.41
C LEU A 370 -2.31 -2.24 20.06
N PRO A 371 -1.00 -2.53 20.13
CA PRO A 371 0.02 -1.60 19.68
C PRO A 371 -0.05 -1.42 18.16
N GLU A 372 0.09 -0.18 17.70
CA GLU A 372 0.28 0.11 16.28
C GLU A 372 1.65 -0.38 15.79
N ARG A 373 1.67 -1.11 14.67
CA ARG A 373 2.89 -1.65 14.05
C ARG A 373 3.21 -0.91 12.74
N LYS A 374 3.42 0.41 12.82
CA LYS A 374 3.67 1.29 11.65
C LYS A 374 4.84 0.83 10.76
N GLN A 375 5.85 0.18 11.34
CA GLN A 375 6.96 -0.42 10.58
C GLN A 375 6.45 -1.43 9.56
N ARG A 376 5.46 -2.27 9.91
CA ARG A 376 4.86 -3.22 8.96
C ARG A 376 4.18 -2.54 7.78
N ILE A 377 3.73 -1.29 7.92
CA ILE A 377 3.11 -0.53 6.82
C ILE A 377 4.17 0.07 5.89
N THR A 378 5.36 0.38 6.43
CA THR A 378 6.43 1.10 5.73
C THR A 378 7.57 0.20 5.24
N GLN A 379 7.46 -1.11 5.50
CA GLN A 379 8.38 -2.16 5.04
C GLN A 379 8.24 -2.48 3.54
N ASP A 380 7.55 -1.64 2.77
CA ASP A 380 7.37 -1.81 1.33
C ASP A 380 8.50 -1.19 0.50
N GLY A 381 9.61 -0.77 1.14
CA GLY A 381 10.73 -0.09 0.47
C GLY A 381 10.40 1.32 -0.06
N LEU A 382 9.15 1.78 0.10
CA LEU A 382 8.71 3.06 -0.43
C LEU A 382 9.08 4.22 0.50
N ARG A 383 9.85 5.16 -0.04
CA ARG A 383 10.18 6.44 0.60
C ARG A 383 9.30 7.57 0.06
N GLY A 384 8.98 8.52 0.92
CA GLY A 384 8.22 9.72 0.55
C GLY A 384 6.87 9.86 1.26
N ARG A 385 6.10 10.85 0.82
CA ARG A 385 4.83 11.23 1.44
C ARG A 385 3.64 10.63 0.69
N PHE A 386 2.88 9.80 1.39
CA PHE A 386 1.72 9.07 0.86
C PHE A 386 0.36 9.61 1.33
N THR A 387 0.36 10.61 2.22
CA THR A 387 -0.84 11.37 2.62
C THR A 387 -0.87 12.71 1.91
N PRO A 388 -2.05 13.27 1.60
CA PRO A 388 -2.15 14.54 0.91
C PRO A 388 -1.59 15.68 1.79
N THR A 389 -1.07 16.70 1.12
CA THR A 389 -0.71 17.99 1.71
C THR A 389 -1.95 18.88 1.85
N LYS A 390 -1.86 19.95 2.66
CA LYS A 390 -2.95 20.94 2.76
C LYS A 390 -3.29 21.56 1.40
N THR A 391 -2.28 21.79 0.56
CA THR A 391 -2.47 22.33 -0.79
C THR A 391 -3.16 21.33 -1.72
N GLU A 392 -2.77 20.06 -1.69
CA GLU A 392 -3.46 19.00 -2.44
C GLU A 392 -4.91 18.83 -1.98
N GLN A 393 -5.20 18.92 -0.67
CA GLN A 393 -6.56 18.87 -0.13
C GLN A 393 -7.41 20.03 -0.66
N LYS A 394 -6.93 21.27 -0.59
CA LYS A 394 -7.64 22.44 -1.13
C LYS A 394 -7.94 22.29 -2.63
N ARG A 395 -6.97 21.81 -3.42
CA ARG A 395 -7.17 21.56 -4.85
C ARG A 395 -8.22 20.49 -5.12
N LEU A 396 -8.26 19.43 -4.31
CA LEU A 396 -9.30 18.40 -4.41
C LEU A 396 -10.68 18.97 -4.07
N GLU A 397 -10.80 19.74 -2.97
CA GLU A 397 -12.03 20.42 -2.56
C GLU A 397 -12.55 21.37 -3.66
N GLU A 398 -11.67 22.19 -4.23
CA GLU A 398 -11.99 23.07 -5.35
C GLU A 398 -12.43 22.28 -6.59
N SER A 399 -11.78 21.16 -6.91
CA SER A 399 -12.18 20.30 -8.02
C SER A 399 -13.55 19.66 -7.79
N GLU A 400 -13.83 19.12 -6.61
CA GLU A 400 -15.12 18.51 -6.28
C GLU A 400 -16.25 19.53 -6.36
N LYS A 401 -15.99 20.74 -5.87
CA LYS A 401 -16.89 21.88 -5.96
C LYS A 401 -17.19 22.23 -7.43
N ASN A 402 -16.16 22.33 -8.27
CA ASN A 402 -16.33 22.58 -9.70
C ASN A 402 -17.12 21.47 -10.42
N ASP A 403 -16.93 20.20 -10.02
CA ASP A 403 -17.69 19.09 -10.60
C ASP A 403 -19.17 19.14 -10.23
N ARG A 404 -19.51 19.48 -8.98
CA ARG A 404 -20.91 19.67 -8.56
C ARG A 404 -21.59 20.80 -9.33
N ILE A 405 -20.89 21.92 -9.49
CA ILE A 405 -21.37 23.07 -10.28
C ILE A 405 -21.62 22.64 -11.74
N LYS A 406 -20.70 21.88 -12.35
CA LYS A 406 -20.90 21.36 -13.71
C LYS A 406 -22.14 20.48 -13.82
N VAL A 407 -22.38 19.59 -12.85
CA VAL A 407 -23.56 18.72 -12.83
C VAL A 407 -24.85 19.53 -12.71
N GLU A 408 -24.93 20.43 -11.73
CA GLU A 408 -26.14 21.25 -11.52
C GLU A 408 -26.45 22.15 -12.73
N LEU A 409 -25.43 22.75 -13.35
CA LEU A 409 -25.62 23.54 -14.57
C LEU A 409 -26.03 22.68 -15.76
N ALA A 410 -25.47 21.47 -15.90
CA ALA A 410 -25.84 20.54 -16.96
C ALA A 410 -27.30 20.04 -16.83
N GLU A 411 -27.76 19.76 -15.62
CA GLU A 411 -29.16 19.41 -15.32
C GLU A 411 -30.12 20.54 -15.69
N ALA A 412 -29.70 21.79 -15.46
CA ALA A 412 -30.39 23.00 -15.90
C ALA A 412 -30.23 23.31 -17.41
N LYS A 413 -29.59 22.41 -18.19
CA LYS A 413 -29.30 22.56 -19.63
C LYS A 413 -28.43 23.79 -19.97
N ILE A 414 -27.68 24.31 -19.01
CA ILE A 414 -26.77 25.44 -19.18
C ILE A 414 -25.42 24.92 -19.68
N ARG A 415 -25.01 25.40 -20.86
CA ARG A 415 -23.74 25.01 -21.49
C ARG A 415 -22.61 25.96 -21.11
N GLY A 416 -21.40 25.41 -21.01
CA GLY A 416 -20.16 26.15 -20.75
C GLY A 416 -19.35 25.51 -19.63
N VAL A 417 -18.06 25.83 -19.57
CA VAL A 417 -17.18 25.40 -18.47
C VAL A 417 -17.25 26.46 -17.37
N PRO A 418 -17.81 26.15 -16.19
CA PRO A 418 -17.93 27.10 -15.11
C PRO A 418 -16.59 27.32 -14.38
N LYS A 419 -16.33 28.56 -13.99
CA LYS A 419 -15.22 28.95 -13.12
C LYS A 419 -15.72 29.94 -12.07
N LEU A 420 -15.71 29.55 -10.80
CA LEU A 420 -15.94 30.44 -9.66
C LEU A 420 -14.73 31.36 -9.45
N ASN A 421 -15.00 32.57 -8.97
CA ASN A 421 -14.01 33.65 -8.82
C ASN A 421 -13.09 33.74 -10.05
N PRO A 422 -13.68 33.98 -11.24
CA PRO A 422 -12.96 33.89 -12.49
C PRO A 422 -11.91 34.99 -12.62
N ASP A 423 -10.88 34.73 -13.42
CA ASP A 423 -9.91 35.76 -13.80
C ASP A 423 -10.64 36.85 -14.59
N LYS A 424 -10.29 38.10 -14.29
CA LYS A 424 -10.91 39.29 -14.88
C LYS A 424 -10.13 39.67 -16.12
N VAL A 425 -10.69 39.42 -17.30
CA VAL A 425 -10.07 39.85 -18.56
C VAL A 425 -10.10 41.38 -18.61
N ASP A 426 -8.98 41.99 -18.93
CA ASP A 426 -8.91 43.42 -19.24
C ASP A 426 -9.53 43.66 -20.63
N VAL A 427 -10.67 44.36 -20.64
CA VAL A 427 -11.44 44.69 -21.84
C VAL A 427 -11.31 46.16 -22.24
N SER A 428 -10.40 46.92 -21.63
CA SER A 428 -10.19 48.35 -21.94
C SER A 428 -9.92 48.59 -23.43
N GLY A 429 -9.20 47.69 -24.09
CA GLY A 429 -8.92 47.73 -25.53
C GLY A 429 -9.90 46.94 -26.41
N PHE A 430 -11.10 46.60 -25.92
CA PHE A 430 -12.13 45.85 -26.66
C PHE A 430 -13.18 46.80 -27.24
N THR A 431 -13.84 46.41 -28.33
CA THR A 431 -15.00 47.14 -28.84
C THR A 431 -16.24 46.90 -27.95
N TYR A 432 -17.22 47.80 -28.01
CA TYR A 432 -18.47 47.70 -27.26
C TYR A 432 -19.65 47.76 -28.23
N ASP A 433 -20.46 46.70 -28.24
CA ASP A 433 -21.53 46.50 -29.22
C ASP A 433 -22.82 47.23 -28.81
N THR A 434 -22.81 48.56 -28.87
CA THR A 434 -23.94 49.41 -28.44
C THR A 434 -25.22 49.07 -29.20
N GLU A 435 -25.14 48.84 -30.51
CA GLU A 435 -26.29 48.52 -31.36
C GLU A 435 -26.98 47.24 -30.85
N HIS A 436 -26.21 46.17 -30.64
CA HIS A 436 -26.77 44.94 -30.11
C HIS A 436 -27.28 45.07 -28.67
N ILE A 437 -26.55 45.77 -27.81
CA ILE A 437 -26.86 45.83 -26.38
C ILE A 437 -28.06 46.75 -26.10
N ASN A 438 -28.05 47.95 -26.68
CA ASN A 438 -28.99 49.01 -26.31
C ASN A 438 -30.02 49.30 -27.39
N ASP A 439 -29.69 49.18 -28.68
CA ASP A 439 -30.65 49.54 -29.74
C ASP A 439 -31.56 48.35 -30.08
N GLU A 440 -30.99 47.15 -30.21
CA GLU A 440 -31.74 45.92 -30.52
C GLU A 440 -32.37 45.29 -29.28
N ARG A 441 -31.61 45.20 -28.18
CA ARG A 441 -32.01 44.46 -26.98
C ARG A 441 -32.53 45.34 -25.84
N LEU A 442 -32.36 46.66 -25.96
CA LEU A 442 -32.85 47.64 -24.99
C LEU A 442 -32.37 47.36 -23.55
N HIS A 443 -31.12 46.89 -23.38
CA HIS A 443 -30.58 46.55 -22.05
C HIS A 443 -30.23 47.77 -21.20
N GLY A 444 -30.00 48.95 -21.80
CA GLY A 444 -29.70 50.18 -21.10
C GLY A 444 -28.42 50.10 -20.25
N VAL A 445 -27.42 49.38 -20.76
CA VAL A 445 -26.13 49.14 -20.10
C VAL A 445 -25.08 50.04 -20.75
N THR A 446 -24.27 50.72 -19.94
CA THR A 446 -23.11 51.47 -20.43
C THR A 446 -21.87 50.58 -20.49
N ARG A 447 -20.85 50.98 -21.25
CA ARG A 447 -19.55 50.28 -21.25
C ARG A 447 -18.98 50.15 -19.83
N ALA A 448 -19.05 51.22 -19.03
CA ALA A 448 -18.57 51.21 -17.66
C ALA A 448 -19.33 50.21 -16.78
N ASP A 449 -20.64 50.06 -16.98
CA ASP A 449 -21.44 49.05 -16.28
C ASP A 449 -21.03 47.63 -16.68
N ALA A 450 -20.80 47.37 -17.97
CA ALA A 450 -20.35 46.07 -18.46
C ALA A 450 -18.96 45.69 -17.89
N GLU A 451 -18.02 46.64 -17.88
CA GLU A 451 -16.71 46.48 -17.25
C GLU A 451 -16.84 46.21 -15.74
N LYS A 452 -17.73 46.93 -15.06
CA LYS A 452 -18.04 46.72 -13.65
C LYS A 452 -18.60 45.33 -13.38
N PHE A 453 -19.53 44.84 -14.20
CA PHE A 453 -20.07 43.48 -14.06
C PHE A 453 -19.00 42.40 -14.23
N ILE A 454 -18.03 42.59 -15.15
CA ILE A 454 -16.88 41.68 -15.26
C ILE A 454 -16.11 41.67 -13.93
N GLN A 455 -15.76 42.84 -13.39
CA GLN A 455 -15.00 42.95 -12.14
C GLN A 455 -15.73 42.33 -10.95
N GLU A 456 -17.04 42.54 -10.85
CA GLU A 456 -17.90 42.03 -9.76
C GLU A 456 -18.30 40.56 -9.92
N ALA A 457 -18.03 39.92 -11.06
CA ALA A 457 -18.48 38.55 -11.31
C ALA A 457 -17.88 37.53 -10.31
N ASP A 458 -18.72 36.71 -9.70
CA ASP A 458 -18.31 35.61 -8.82
C ASP A 458 -18.28 34.28 -9.58
N ILE A 459 -18.84 34.22 -10.80
CA ILE A 459 -18.79 33.07 -11.70
C ILE A 459 -18.63 33.53 -13.16
N SER A 460 -17.93 32.72 -13.95
CA SER A 460 -17.96 32.83 -15.41
C SER A 460 -18.24 31.48 -16.07
N LEU A 461 -18.78 31.52 -17.29
CA LEU A 461 -18.90 30.35 -18.16
C LEU A 461 -18.03 30.57 -19.41
N THR A 462 -17.05 29.69 -19.61
CA THR A 462 -16.30 29.65 -20.86
C THR A 462 -17.07 28.84 -21.90
N ARG A 463 -17.34 29.42 -23.06
CA ARG A 463 -18.16 28.82 -24.12
C ARG A 463 -17.40 28.74 -25.44
N TRP A 464 -17.83 27.81 -26.29
CA TRP A 464 -17.29 27.59 -27.64
C TRP A 464 -15.75 27.51 -27.67
N ASN A 465 -15.20 26.55 -26.91
CA ASN A 465 -13.76 26.30 -26.81
C ASN A 465 -12.91 27.53 -26.46
N GLY A 466 -13.43 28.42 -25.61
CA GLY A 466 -12.69 29.59 -25.13
C GLY A 466 -12.89 30.86 -25.96
N GLN A 467 -13.72 30.82 -27.02
CA GLN A 467 -14.02 32.02 -27.78
C GLN A 467 -14.78 33.06 -26.95
N PHE A 468 -15.71 32.61 -26.12
CA PHE A 468 -16.48 33.51 -25.24
C PHE A 468 -16.28 33.20 -23.78
N ILE A 469 -16.24 34.25 -22.98
CA ILE A 469 -16.31 34.20 -21.53
C ILE A 469 -17.51 35.03 -21.09
N ASN A 470 -18.49 34.36 -20.51
CA ASN A 470 -19.69 35.00 -19.98
C ASN A 470 -19.50 35.22 -18.48
N TYR A 471 -19.39 36.46 -18.05
CA TYR A 471 -19.28 36.87 -16.66
C TYR A 471 -20.65 37.14 -16.06
N TYR A 472 -20.91 36.62 -14.86
CA TYR A 472 -22.15 36.83 -14.13
C TYR A 472 -21.84 37.38 -12.74
N SER A 473 -22.38 38.55 -12.42
CA SER A 473 -22.24 39.24 -11.13
C SER A 473 -23.60 39.40 -10.45
N PRO A 474 -23.65 39.78 -9.15
CA PRO A 474 -24.91 40.08 -8.47
C PRO A 474 -25.73 41.20 -9.13
N ASN A 475 -25.08 42.11 -9.86
CA ASN A 475 -25.70 43.33 -10.41
C ASN A 475 -25.95 43.27 -11.92
N GLY A 476 -25.37 42.32 -12.63
CA GLY A 476 -25.49 42.18 -14.08
C GLY A 476 -24.56 41.12 -14.67
N ALA A 477 -24.67 40.90 -15.97
CA ALA A 477 -23.86 39.95 -16.71
C ALA A 477 -23.21 40.61 -17.93
N THR A 478 -22.07 40.07 -18.37
CA THR A 478 -21.33 40.57 -19.54
C THR A 478 -20.69 39.44 -20.30
N TYR A 479 -20.96 39.36 -21.60
CA TYR A 479 -20.47 38.31 -22.48
C TYR A 479 -19.37 38.87 -23.37
N VAL A 480 -18.17 38.35 -23.17
CA VAL A 480 -16.95 38.82 -23.83
C VAL A 480 -16.57 37.84 -24.92
N ASP A 481 -16.52 38.30 -26.18
CA ASP A 481 -15.88 37.58 -27.28
C ASP A 481 -14.38 37.88 -27.22
N VAL A 482 -13.62 36.95 -26.66
CA VAL A 482 -12.18 37.10 -26.44
C VAL A 482 -11.43 37.07 -27.77
N LYS A 483 -11.93 36.29 -28.73
CA LYS A 483 -11.28 36.12 -30.04
C LYS A 483 -11.39 37.38 -30.88
N ASN A 484 -12.57 37.99 -30.90
CA ASN A 484 -12.83 39.21 -31.68
C ASN A 484 -12.59 40.50 -30.87
N ARG A 485 -12.16 40.38 -29.60
CA ARG A 485 -11.92 41.50 -28.69
C ARG A 485 -13.12 42.44 -28.60
N ASN A 486 -14.30 41.87 -28.35
CA ASN A 486 -15.57 42.60 -28.31
C ASN A 486 -16.38 42.26 -27.04
N ILE A 487 -16.96 43.28 -26.40
CA ILE A 487 -18.06 43.10 -25.45
C ILE A 487 -19.33 42.93 -26.27
N ARG A 488 -19.73 41.67 -26.48
CA ARG A 488 -20.82 41.31 -27.40
C ARG A 488 -22.19 41.59 -26.81
N THR A 489 -22.39 41.35 -25.52
CA THR A 489 -23.63 41.71 -24.83
C THR A 489 -23.42 41.97 -23.35
N ALA A 490 -24.28 42.76 -22.73
CA ALA A 490 -24.34 42.98 -21.29
C ALA A 490 -25.76 43.36 -20.86
N PHE A 491 -26.20 42.92 -19.69
CA PHE A 491 -27.56 43.16 -19.18
C PHE A 491 -27.59 43.21 -17.66
N LYS A 492 -28.54 43.97 -17.10
CA LYS A 492 -28.66 44.21 -15.66
C LYS A 492 -29.40 43.07 -14.96
N LYS A 493 -29.28 43.00 -13.62
CA LYS A 493 -29.95 41.97 -12.81
C LYS A 493 -31.46 41.91 -12.99
N GLU A 494 -32.11 43.04 -13.28
CA GLU A 494 -33.57 43.11 -13.50
C GLU A 494 -34.00 42.36 -14.76
N GLN A 495 -33.05 42.03 -15.63
CA GLN A 495 -33.25 41.34 -16.91
C GLN A 495 -32.74 39.90 -16.88
N PHE A 496 -32.40 39.35 -15.70
CA PHE A 496 -31.95 37.97 -15.58
C PHE A 496 -33.09 37.01 -15.92
N ASP A 497 -32.85 36.17 -16.93
CA ASP A 497 -33.72 35.06 -17.30
C ASP A 497 -33.53 33.86 -16.36
N GLU A 498 -34.43 32.87 -16.45
CA GLU A 498 -34.36 31.66 -15.61
C GLU A 498 -32.99 30.96 -15.65
N PRO A 499 -32.32 30.78 -16.82
CA PRO A 499 -30.97 30.25 -16.87
C PRO A 499 -29.96 31.11 -16.09
N THR A 500 -30.01 32.43 -16.22
CA THR A 500 -29.09 33.33 -15.51
C THR A 500 -29.32 33.31 -14.02
N LEU A 501 -30.60 33.29 -13.58
CA LEU A 501 -30.94 33.13 -12.17
C LEU A 501 -30.40 31.82 -11.60
N LYS A 502 -30.48 30.72 -12.36
CA LYS A 502 -29.88 29.45 -11.92
C LYS A 502 -28.35 29.52 -11.81
N ILE A 503 -27.68 30.20 -12.74
CA ILE A 503 -26.22 30.44 -12.66
C ILE A 503 -25.86 31.22 -11.39
N ARG A 504 -26.65 32.25 -11.06
CA ARG A 504 -26.50 33.05 -9.83
C ARG A 504 -26.70 32.22 -8.57
N GLU A 505 -27.75 31.41 -8.51
CA GLU A 505 -28.04 30.51 -7.39
C GLU A 505 -26.86 29.57 -7.12
N VAL A 506 -26.31 28.96 -8.17
CA VAL A 506 -25.13 28.09 -8.09
C VAL A 506 -23.90 28.87 -7.62
N ALA A 507 -23.69 30.10 -8.11
CA ALA A 507 -22.60 30.96 -7.67
C ALA A 507 -22.70 31.38 -6.21
N GLU A 508 -23.91 31.51 -5.65
CA GLU A 508 -24.14 31.85 -4.25
C GLU A 508 -24.01 30.63 -3.33
N GLN A 509 -24.54 29.49 -3.75
CA GLN A 509 -24.42 28.22 -3.03
C GLN A 509 -22.97 27.77 -2.89
N TYR A 510 -22.20 27.91 -3.97
CA TYR A 510 -20.79 27.53 -4.01
C TYR A 510 -19.85 28.73 -3.94
N GLY A 511 -20.31 29.96 -3.78
CA GLY A 511 -19.43 31.11 -3.57
C GLY A 511 -18.68 30.96 -2.25
N ASN A 512 -17.40 31.34 -2.20
CA ASN A 512 -16.76 31.52 -0.89
C ASN A 512 -17.48 32.68 -0.21
N LYS A 513 -18.34 32.40 0.78
CA LYS A 513 -18.72 33.42 1.76
C LYS A 513 -17.40 33.91 2.37
N LYS A 514 -16.96 35.11 1.99
CA LYS A 514 -15.98 35.85 2.79
C LYS A 514 -16.67 36.11 4.13
N THR A 515 -16.46 35.23 5.10
CA THR A 515 -16.51 35.57 6.52
C THR A 515 -15.24 36.29 6.89
#